data_AF-A0A351QCF2-F1
#
_entry.id   AF-A0A351QCF2-F1
#
_cell.length_a   1.000
_cell.length_b   1.000
_cell.length_c   1.000
_cell.angle_alpha   90.00
_cell.angle_beta   90.00
_cell.angle_gamma   90.00
#
_symmetry.space_group_name_H-M   'P 1'
#
loop_
_entity.id
_entity.type
_entity.pdbx_description
1 polymer ?
#
loop_
_entity_poly.entity_id
_entity_poly.type
_entity_poly.pdbx_seq_one_letter_code
_entity_poly.pdbx_strand_id
1 'polypeptide(L)'
;MSSKNFNMLAKTISKFFEIVFFVCSALMVISAVLSFARPHLLASFLLANIDNGTIATNGFQIMIEAPNGEPILGAVRIFTFAGIFTMLCMAMIFRNIYLIIKTCEGRTWFSKGKTPFQKDVVRMVREIGIFSIMIPMTGLVLSLIARISLGSDFCETSVQIVGIAMGIAMICFSRIFAYGIKLEEEVEGLI
;
A
#
# COMPACT_ATOMS: atom_id res chain seq x y z
N MET A 1 -25.91 13.48 -2.23
CA MET A 1 -25.84 12.06 -1.78
C MET A 1 -25.95 12.05 -0.26
N SER A 2 -26.89 11.30 0.35
CA SER A 2 -27.02 11.25 1.82
C SER A 2 -25.73 10.71 2.45
N SER A 3 -25.32 11.23 3.62
CA SER A 3 -24.10 10.80 4.35
C SER A 3 -24.06 9.28 4.56
N LYS A 4 -25.22 8.65 4.71
CA LYS A 4 -25.38 7.21 4.85
C LYS A 4 -25.02 6.43 3.58
N ASN A 5 -25.38 6.96 2.41
CA ASN A 5 -25.08 6.33 1.11
C ASN A 5 -23.59 6.46 0.79
N PHE A 6 -22.96 7.57 1.17
CA PHE A 6 -21.51 7.74 1.04
C PHE A 6 -20.74 6.73 1.89
N ASN A 7 -21.09 6.57 3.17
CA ASN A 7 -20.43 5.60 4.04
C ASN A 7 -20.60 4.16 3.56
N MET A 8 -21.77 3.82 3.01
CA MET A 8 -22.02 2.50 2.45
C MET A 8 -21.16 2.24 1.21
N LEU A 9 -21.08 3.20 0.28
CA LEU A 9 -20.23 3.09 -0.90
C LEU A 9 -18.74 3.02 -0.54
N ALA A 10 -18.26 3.92 0.32
CA ALA A 10 -16.87 3.95 0.76
C ALA A 10 -16.46 2.63 1.43
N LYS A 11 -17.34 2.04 2.24
CA LYS A 11 -17.14 0.73 2.88
C LYS A 11 -17.04 -0.40 1.85
N THR A 12 -17.97 -0.46 0.89
CA THR A 12 -17.96 -1.49 -0.16
C THR A 12 -16.71 -1.40 -1.02
N ILE A 13 -16.38 -0.18 -1.48
CA ILE A 13 -15.19 0.09 -2.29
C ILE A 13 -13.93 -0.30 -1.52
N SER A 14 -13.81 0.12 -0.27
CA SER A 14 -12.62 -0.18 0.54
C SER A 14 -12.45 -1.68 0.75
N LYS A 15 -13.54 -2.42 1.02
CA LYS A 15 -13.44 -3.87 1.19
C LYS A 15 -13.10 -4.60 -0.11
N PHE A 16 -13.65 -4.15 -1.22
CA PHE A 16 -13.33 -4.68 -2.54
C PHE A 16 -11.83 -4.52 -2.84
N PHE A 17 -11.29 -3.30 -2.71
CA PHE A 17 -9.88 -3.04 -2.94
C PHE A 17 -8.97 -3.78 -1.97
N GLU A 18 -9.33 -3.89 -0.69
CA GLU A 18 -8.59 -4.72 0.28
C GLU A 18 -8.39 -6.15 -0.26
N ILE A 19 -9.47 -6.79 -0.72
CA ILE A 19 -9.42 -8.16 -1.25
C ILE A 19 -8.57 -8.23 -2.53
N VAL A 20 -8.78 -7.30 -3.46
CA VAL A 20 -8.00 -7.25 -4.71
C VAL A 20 -6.52 -7.14 -4.42
N PHE A 21 -6.10 -6.24 -3.52
CA PHE A 21 -4.68 -6.07 -3.18
C PHE A 21 -4.09 -7.27 -2.42
N PHE A 22 -4.86 -7.96 -1.58
CA PHE A 22 -4.43 -9.22 -0.99
C PHE A 22 -4.22 -10.32 -2.04
N VAL A 23 -5.13 -10.45 -3.01
CA VAL A 23 -5.00 -11.42 -4.11
C VAL A 23 -3.79 -11.08 -4.99
N CYS A 24 -3.60 -9.81 -5.36
CA CYS A 24 -2.42 -9.35 -6.10
C CYS A 24 -1.13 -9.64 -5.33
N SER A 25 -1.11 -9.44 -4.01
CA SER A 25 0.04 -9.79 -3.18
C SER A 25 0.34 -11.29 -3.20
N ALA A 26 -0.68 -12.15 -3.08
CA ALA A 26 -0.52 -13.59 -3.18
C ALA A 26 0.03 -14.03 -4.55
N LEU A 27 -0.46 -13.42 -5.64
CA LEU A 27 0.07 -13.64 -6.98
C LEU A 27 1.53 -13.19 -7.10
N MET A 28 1.91 -12.06 -6.49
CA MET A 28 3.30 -11.61 -6.46
C MET A 28 4.21 -12.56 -5.68
N VAL A 29 3.72 -13.19 -4.61
CA VAL A 29 4.46 -14.24 -3.89
C VAL A 29 4.67 -15.47 -4.78
N ILE A 30 3.64 -15.91 -5.51
CA ILE A 30 3.75 -17.02 -6.46
C ILE A 30 4.78 -16.67 -7.55
N SER A 31 4.72 -15.45 -8.09
CA SER A 31 5.68 -14.94 -9.06
C SER A 31 7.11 -14.88 -8.50
N ALA A 32 7.29 -14.49 -7.24
CA ALA A 32 8.60 -14.51 -6.59
C ALA A 32 9.16 -15.94 -6.50
N VAL A 33 8.35 -16.92 -6.08
CA VAL A 33 8.76 -18.34 -6.02
C VAL A 33 9.10 -18.87 -7.42
N LEU A 34 8.28 -18.56 -8.43
CA LEU A 34 8.53 -18.94 -9.82
C LEU A 34 9.82 -18.30 -10.37
N SER A 35 10.17 -17.08 -9.95
CA SER A 35 11.41 -16.42 -10.35
C SER A 35 12.68 -17.14 -9.87
N PHE A 36 12.58 -17.92 -8.79
CA PHE A 36 13.66 -18.80 -8.32
C PHE A 36 13.58 -20.21 -8.91
N ALA A 37 12.37 -20.78 -9.02
CA ALA A 37 12.19 -22.17 -9.48
C ALA A 37 12.32 -22.34 -11.01
N ARG A 38 11.77 -21.40 -11.79
CA ARG A 38 11.77 -21.40 -13.26
C ARG A 38 11.96 -19.97 -13.81
N PRO A 39 13.17 -19.40 -13.67
CA PRO A 39 13.43 -17.99 -13.97
C PRO A 39 13.08 -17.58 -15.40
N HIS A 40 13.45 -18.41 -16.39
CA HIS A 40 13.22 -18.09 -17.80
C HIS A 40 11.74 -18.09 -18.18
N LEU A 41 10.93 -19.00 -17.62
CA LEU A 41 9.50 -19.10 -17.94
C LEU A 41 8.75 -17.82 -17.54
N LEU A 42 9.01 -17.33 -16.33
CA LEU A 42 8.35 -16.13 -15.83
C LEU A 42 8.84 -14.89 -16.58
N ALA A 43 10.14 -14.80 -16.84
CA ALA A 43 10.69 -13.63 -17.51
C ALA A 43 10.25 -13.55 -18.98
N SER A 44 10.20 -14.68 -19.70
CA SER A 44 9.66 -14.73 -21.06
C SER A 44 8.16 -14.44 -21.10
N PHE A 45 7.40 -14.94 -20.11
CA PHE A 45 5.98 -14.63 -20.01
C PHE A 45 5.74 -13.14 -19.78
N LEU A 46 6.52 -12.50 -18.90
CA LEU A 46 6.42 -11.05 -18.68
C LEU A 46 6.77 -10.28 -19.95
N LEU A 47 7.93 -10.55 -20.57
CA LEU A 47 8.34 -9.84 -21.80
C LEU A 47 7.31 -9.99 -22.92
N ALA A 48 6.69 -11.16 -23.07
CA ALA A 48 5.64 -11.38 -24.08
C ALA A 48 4.36 -10.56 -23.85
N ASN A 49 4.14 -10.01 -22.65
CA ASN A 49 2.95 -9.27 -22.27
C ASN A 49 3.23 -7.79 -21.96
N ILE A 50 4.42 -7.28 -22.28
CA ILE A 50 4.83 -5.90 -21.98
C ILE A 50 5.37 -5.25 -23.25
N ASP A 51 4.84 -4.09 -23.63
CA ASP A 51 5.20 -3.44 -24.90
C ASP A 51 6.58 -2.74 -24.90
N ASN A 52 7.08 -2.33 -23.73
CA ASN A 52 8.28 -1.47 -23.60
C ASN A 52 9.38 -2.05 -22.69
N GLY A 53 9.37 -3.37 -22.44
CA GLY A 53 10.37 -4.03 -21.59
C GLY A 53 10.46 -3.51 -20.15
N THR A 54 9.50 -2.69 -19.70
CA THR A 54 9.48 -2.04 -18.39
C THR A 54 8.24 -2.42 -17.61
N ILE A 55 8.42 -2.67 -16.32
CA ILE A 55 7.34 -3.00 -15.40
C ILE A 55 7.30 -2.00 -14.27
N ALA A 56 6.08 -1.61 -13.90
CA ALA A 56 5.82 -0.66 -12.84
C ALA A 56 4.87 -1.25 -11.80
N THR A 57 5.15 -0.94 -10.55
CA THR A 57 4.23 -1.08 -9.42
C THR A 57 4.13 0.27 -8.72
N ASN A 58 3.18 0.39 -7.79
CA ASN A 58 2.99 1.63 -7.03
C ASN A 58 4.30 2.07 -6.35
N GLY A 59 4.93 3.11 -6.89
CA GLY A 59 6.17 3.70 -6.37
C GLY A 59 7.48 3.04 -6.82
N PHE A 60 7.47 2.09 -7.77
CA PHE A 60 8.70 1.47 -8.28
C PHE A 60 8.57 1.04 -9.75
N GLN A 61 9.56 1.36 -10.57
CA GLN A 61 9.64 0.97 -11.98
C GLN A 61 11.03 0.43 -12.29
N ILE A 62 11.08 -0.64 -13.08
CA ILE A 62 12.34 -1.27 -13.48
C ILE A 62 12.24 -1.82 -14.91
N MET A 63 13.34 -1.74 -15.64
CA MET A 63 13.51 -2.38 -16.94
C MET A 63 13.89 -3.85 -16.76
N ILE A 64 13.17 -4.73 -17.44
CA ILE A 64 13.40 -6.19 -17.42
C ILE A 64 13.92 -6.75 -18.74
N GLU A 65 13.97 -5.93 -19.78
CA GLU A 65 14.56 -6.28 -21.08
C GLU A 65 15.94 -5.63 -21.19
N ALA A 66 16.97 -6.44 -21.47
CA ALA A 66 18.29 -5.91 -21.79
C ALA A 66 18.35 -5.43 -23.25
N PRO A 67 19.34 -4.59 -23.64
CA PRO A 67 19.45 -4.07 -25.01
C PRO A 67 19.55 -5.13 -26.12
N ASN A 68 19.87 -6.37 -25.76
CA ASN A 68 19.93 -7.54 -26.64
C ASN A 68 18.61 -8.32 -26.74
N GLY A 69 17.52 -7.85 -26.09
CA GLY A 69 16.21 -8.51 -26.05
C GLY A 69 16.10 -9.64 -25.04
N GLU A 70 17.15 -9.91 -24.24
CA GLU A 70 17.12 -10.98 -23.24
C GLU A 70 16.55 -10.50 -21.89
N PRO A 71 15.86 -11.37 -21.14
CA PRO A 71 15.31 -11.02 -19.84
C PRO A 71 16.37 -10.84 -18.75
N ILE A 72 16.30 -9.72 -18.04
CA ILE A 72 17.11 -9.44 -16.86
C ILE A 72 16.46 -10.11 -15.64
N LEU A 73 16.90 -11.34 -15.34
CA LEU A 73 16.32 -12.15 -14.26
C LEU A 73 16.43 -11.49 -12.87
N GLY A 74 17.49 -10.72 -12.62
CA GLY A 74 17.65 -9.98 -11.37
C GLY A 74 16.60 -8.87 -11.21
N ALA A 75 16.25 -8.18 -12.29
CA ALA A 75 15.24 -7.12 -12.29
C ALA A 75 13.85 -7.68 -11.96
N VAL A 76 13.52 -8.83 -12.55
CA VAL A 76 12.27 -9.55 -12.28
C VAL A 76 12.14 -9.94 -10.80
N ARG A 77 13.22 -10.41 -10.17
CA ARG A 77 13.22 -10.74 -8.73
C ARG A 77 12.96 -9.51 -7.88
N ILE A 78 13.72 -8.43 -8.09
CA ILE A 78 13.57 -7.18 -7.35
C ILE A 78 12.15 -6.64 -7.51
N PHE A 79 11.59 -6.70 -8.72
CA PHE A 79 10.21 -6.31 -8.98
C PHE A 79 9.19 -7.14 -8.20
N THR A 80 9.33 -8.47 -8.17
CA THR A 80 8.38 -9.31 -7.42
C THR A 80 8.40 -8.98 -5.93
N PHE A 81 9.57 -8.71 -5.34
CA PHE A 81 9.67 -8.23 -3.96
C PHE A 81 9.02 -6.86 -3.79
N ALA A 82 9.27 -5.91 -4.69
CA ALA A 82 8.59 -4.60 -4.68
C ALA A 82 7.07 -4.76 -4.70
N GLY A 83 6.56 -5.63 -5.58
CA GLY A 83 5.14 -5.95 -5.73
C GLY A 83 4.54 -6.50 -4.44
N ILE A 84 5.20 -7.46 -3.78
CA ILE A 84 4.69 -8.02 -2.51
C ILE A 84 4.50 -6.93 -1.46
N PHE A 85 5.54 -6.13 -1.20
CA PHE A 85 5.49 -5.10 -0.15
C PHE A 85 4.49 -3.99 -0.47
N THR A 86 4.49 -3.48 -1.70
CA THR A 86 3.60 -2.38 -2.10
C THR A 86 2.13 -2.79 -2.09
N MET A 87 1.81 -4.01 -2.56
CA MET A 87 0.45 -4.54 -2.55
C MET A 87 -0.04 -4.82 -1.12
N LEU A 88 0.83 -5.33 -0.22
CA LEU A 88 0.47 -5.52 1.20
C LEU A 88 0.20 -4.18 1.90
N CYS A 89 1.04 -3.17 1.69
CA CYS A 89 0.82 -1.84 2.26
C CYS A 89 -0.53 -1.27 1.79
N MET A 90 -0.84 -1.40 0.50
CA MET A 90 -2.10 -0.93 -0.06
C MET A 90 -3.30 -1.69 0.51
N ALA A 91 -3.21 -3.02 0.65
CA ALA A 91 -4.24 -3.84 1.30
C ALA A 91 -4.50 -3.38 2.74
N MET A 92 -3.44 -3.08 3.50
CA MET A 92 -3.54 -2.60 4.88
C MET A 92 -4.18 -1.20 4.98
N ILE A 93 -3.89 -0.30 4.03
CA ILE A 93 -4.56 1.00 3.94
C ILE A 93 -6.07 0.81 3.78
N PHE A 94 -6.51 0.00 2.80
CA PHE A 94 -7.93 -0.22 2.55
C PHE A 94 -8.63 -0.98 3.68
N ARG A 95 -7.96 -1.94 4.30
CA ARG A 95 -8.45 -2.61 5.51
C ARG A 95 -8.72 -1.61 6.62
N ASN A 96 -7.80 -0.68 6.87
CA ASN A 96 -7.96 0.32 7.92
C ASN A 96 -9.07 1.32 7.59
N ILE A 97 -9.20 1.76 6.34
CA ILE A 97 -10.34 2.60 5.91
C ILE A 97 -11.67 1.86 6.16
N TYR A 98 -11.78 0.60 5.75
CA TYR A 98 -12.97 -0.22 5.98
C TYR A 98 -13.30 -0.35 7.48
N LEU A 99 -12.28 -0.65 8.31
CA LEU A 99 -12.45 -0.80 9.75
C LEU A 99 -12.83 0.51 10.44
N ILE A 100 -12.27 1.65 10.05
CA ILE A 100 -12.64 2.96 10.59
C ILE A 100 -14.12 3.22 10.36
N ILE A 101 -14.61 3.08 9.12
CA ILE A 101 -16.03 3.30 8.78
C ILE A 101 -16.93 2.37 9.60
N LYS A 102 -16.56 1.09 9.69
CA LYS A 102 -17.34 0.09 10.46
C LYS A 102 -17.33 0.37 11.97
N THR A 103 -16.23 0.90 12.49
CA THR A 103 -16.04 1.23 13.91
C THR A 103 -16.84 2.47 14.30
N CYS A 104 -16.83 3.51 13.46
CA CYS A 104 -17.66 4.71 13.64
C CYS A 104 -19.17 4.39 13.58
N GLU A 105 -19.58 3.35 12.85
CA GLU A 105 -20.96 2.86 12.81
C GLU A 105 -21.35 2.03 14.06
N GLY A 106 -20.41 1.72 14.96
CA GLY A 106 -20.66 0.85 16.12
C GLY A 106 -20.79 -0.63 15.77
N ARG A 107 -20.29 -1.07 14.60
CA ARG A 107 -20.49 -2.44 14.07
C ARG A 107 -19.28 -3.36 14.26
N THR A 108 -18.20 -2.87 14.88
CA THR A 108 -17.04 -3.69 15.24
C THR A 108 -17.15 -4.14 16.70
N TRP A 109 -16.60 -5.31 17.02
CA TRP A 109 -16.70 -5.89 18.37
C TRP A 109 -15.95 -5.07 19.43
N PHE A 110 -14.97 -4.26 19.01
CA PHE A 110 -14.18 -3.36 19.87
C PHE A 110 -14.70 -1.92 19.90
N SER A 111 -15.81 -1.62 19.22
CA SER A 111 -16.35 -0.26 19.19
C SER A 111 -16.98 0.13 20.52
N LYS A 112 -16.60 1.31 21.04
CA LYS A 112 -17.18 1.94 22.23
C LYS A 112 -18.28 2.93 21.84
N GLY A 113 -19.27 2.47 21.09
CA GLY A 113 -20.39 3.30 20.62
C GLY A 113 -20.17 3.96 19.26
N LYS A 114 -21.13 4.78 18.82
CA LYS A 114 -21.16 5.40 17.49
C LYS A 114 -20.39 6.73 17.48
N THR A 115 -19.10 6.69 17.78
CA THR A 115 -18.22 7.87 17.78
C THR A 115 -16.92 7.58 17.02
N PRO A 116 -16.41 8.54 16.23
CA PRO A 116 -15.09 8.45 15.60
C PRO A 116 -13.94 8.65 16.61
N PHE A 117 -14.20 9.20 17.79
CA PHE A 117 -13.20 9.52 18.81
C PHE A 117 -12.89 8.30 19.67
N GLN A 118 -12.30 7.29 19.04
CA GLN A 118 -11.86 6.06 19.71
C GLN A 118 -10.37 5.87 19.49
N LYS A 119 -9.67 5.36 20.50
CA LYS A 119 -8.21 5.10 20.43
C LYS A 119 -7.85 4.16 19.27
N ASP A 120 -8.72 3.20 18.95
CA ASP A 120 -8.52 2.30 17.80
C ASP A 120 -8.64 3.01 16.45
N VAL A 121 -9.57 3.94 16.30
CA VAL A 121 -9.71 4.77 15.08
C VAL A 121 -8.48 5.63 14.89
N VAL A 122 -7.99 6.28 15.96
CA VAL A 122 -6.73 7.06 15.95
C VAL A 122 -5.54 6.22 15.51
N ARG A 123 -5.46 4.97 15.99
CA ARG A 123 -4.40 4.02 15.62
C ARG A 123 -4.49 3.67 14.14
N MET A 124 -5.67 3.31 13.64
CA MET A 124 -5.88 2.96 12.23
C MET A 124 -5.56 4.12 11.29
N VAL A 125 -5.96 5.35 11.63
CA VAL A 125 -5.60 6.56 10.86
C VAL A 125 -4.08 6.75 10.81
N ARG A 126 -3.38 6.51 11.92
CA ARG A 126 -1.90 6.55 11.97
C ARG A 126 -1.26 5.49 11.09
N GLU A 127 -1.76 4.26 11.18
CA GLU A 127 -1.28 3.13 10.38
C GLU A 127 -1.44 3.41 8.89
N ILE A 128 -2.57 3.99 8.45
CA ILE A 128 -2.74 4.43 7.05
C ILE A 128 -1.62 5.39 6.65
N GLY A 129 -1.33 6.39 7.50
CA GLY A 129 -0.27 7.35 7.22
C GLY A 129 1.12 6.72 7.12
N ILE A 130 1.43 5.77 8.01
CA ILE A 130 2.68 5.00 7.97
C ILE A 130 2.77 4.18 6.68
N PHE A 131 1.73 3.44 6.31
CA PHE A 131 1.73 2.64 5.09
C PHE A 131 1.84 3.49 3.81
N SER A 132 1.23 4.68 3.78
CA SER A 132 1.36 5.61 2.66
C SER A 132 2.79 6.13 2.46
N ILE A 133 3.57 6.31 3.55
CA ILE A 133 4.99 6.66 3.48
C ILE A 133 5.85 5.42 3.14
N MET A 134 5.49 4.25 3.66
CA MET A 134 6.24 3.01 3.43
C MET A 134 6.29 2.62 1.94
N ILE A 135 5.24 2.88 1.16
CA ILE A 135 5.22 2.59 -0.29
C ILE A 135 6.37 3.30 -1.04
N PRO A 136 6.48 4.64 -1.05
CA PRO A 136 7.58 5.32 -1.73
C PRO A 136 8.94 5.03 -1.10
N MET A 137 9.02 4.81 0.22
CA MET A 137 10.28 4.41 0.87
C MET A 137 10.76 3.03 0.41
N THR A 138 9.84 2.08 0.20
CA THR A 138 10.18 0.76 -0.34
C THR A 138 10.70 0.87 -1.78
N GLY A 139 10.06 1.69 -2.61
CA GLY A 139 10.54 1.97 -3.97
C GLY A 139 11.93 2.59 -4.00
N LEU A 140 12.21 3.54 -3.09
CA LEU A 140 13.54 4.13 -2.93
C LEU A 140 14.61 3.10 -2.54
N VAL A 141 14.34 2.28 -1.52
CA VAL A 141 15.29 1.25 -1.07
C VAL A 141 15.56 0.23 -2.18
N LEU A 142 14.51 -0.23 -2.86
CA LEU A 142 14.65 -1.23 -3.93
C LEU A 142 15.29 -0.66 -5.20
N SER A 143 15.06 0.62 -5.53
CA SER A 143 15.78 1.28 -6.64
C SER A 143 17.28 1.43 -6.34
N LEU A 144 17.66 1.70 -5.09
CA LEU A 144 19.06 1.70 -4.69
C LEU A 144 19.70 0.31 -4.82
N ILE A 145 19.00 -0.73 -4.36
CA ILE A 145 19.44 -2.13 -4.50
C ILE A 145 19.56 -2.52 -5.97
N ALA A 146 18.59 -2.15 -6.80
CA ALA A 146 18.61 -2.41 -8.25
C ALA A 146 19.82 -1.74 -8.92
N ARG A 147 20.12 -0.48 -8.58
CA ARG A 147 21.28 0.23 -9.11
C ARG A 147 22.61 -0.42 -8.74
N ILE A 148 22.74 -0.87 -7.49
CA ILE A 148 23.96 -1.54 -7.01
C ILE A 148 24.13 -2.92 -7.66
N SER A 149 23.04 -3.65 -7.88
CA SER A 149 23.10 -5.03 -8.36
C SER A 149 23.09 -5.18 -9.88
N LEU A 150 22.39 -4.30 -10.60
CA LEU A 150 22.14 -4.39 -12.05
C LEU A 150 22.80 -3.27 -12.85
N GLY A 151 23.20 -2.17 -12.20
CA GLY A 151 23.71 -0.96 -12.86
C GLY A 151 22.68 0.17 -12.90
N SER A 152 23.15 1.40 -13.14
CA SER A 152 22.34 2.62 -13.11
C SER A 152 21.28 2.70 -14.21
N ASP A 153 21.50 1.98 -15.31
CA ASP A 153 20.80 2.21 -16.58
C ASP A 153 19.44 1.49 -16.66
N PHE A 154 19.20 0.54 -15.74
CA PHE A 154 18.00 -0.30 -15.75
C PHE A 154 16.90 0.14 -14.77
N CYS A 155 17.17 1.16 -13.93
CA CYS A 155 16.23 1.61 -12.90
C CYS A 155 16.18 3.13 -12.79
N GLU A 156 15.02 3.69 -13.13
CA GLU A 156 14.70 5.09 -12.85
C GLU A 156 14.32 5.25 -11.37
N THR A 157 15.01 6.16 -10.68
CA THR A 157 14.67 6.54 -9.31
C THR A 157 13.63 7.63 -9.36
N SER A 158 12.36 7.27 -9.27
CA SER A 158 11.26 8.22 -9.09
C SER A 158 10.67 8.09 -7.69
N VAL A 159 10.40 9.22 -7.05
CA VAL A 159 9.79 9.26 -5.71
C VAL A 159 8.37 9.75 -5.83
N GLN A 160 7.41 8.96 -5.35
CA GLN A 160 6.01 9.36 -5.34
C GLN A 160 5.72 10.32 -4.17
N ILE A 161 5.97 11.62 -4.38
CA ILE A 161 5.79 12.68 -3.38
C ILE A 161 4.36 12.72 -2.83
N VAL A 162 3.36 12.40 -3.67
CA VAL A 162 1.94 12.34 -3.27
C VAL A 162 1.72 11.34 -2.14
N GLY A 163 2.38 10.17 -2.17
CA GLY A 163 2.26 9.16 -1.11
C GLY A 163 2.83 9.65 0.21
N ILE A 164 3.96 10.36 0.16
CA ILE A 164 4.58 10.98 1.33
C ILE A 164 3.67 12.07 1.91
N ALA A 165 3.17 12.97 1.07
CA ALA A 165 2.27 14.04 1.49
C ALA A 165 0.99 13.50 2.15
N MET A 166 0.36 12.49 1.53
CA MET A 166 -0.81 11.82 2.08
C MET A 166 -0.50 11.17 3.44
N GLY A 167 0.65 10.50 3.56
CA GLY A 167 1.02 9.87 4.82
C GLY A 167 1.27 10.86 5.97
N ILE A 168 1.93 11.99 5.68
CA ILE A 168 2.09 13.09 6.63
C ILE A 168 0.73 13.64 7.05
N ALA A 169 -0.16 13.90 6.10
CA ALA A 169 -1.51 14.40 6.38
C ALA A 169 -2.29 13.45 7.31
N MET A 170 -2.24 12.15 7.04
CA MET A 170 -2.91 11.13 7.88
C MET A 170 -2.31 11.03 9.29
N ILE A 171 -0.99 11.18 9.44
CA ILE A 171 -0.36 11.23 10.77
C ILE A 171 -0.81 12.49 11.54
N CYS A 172 -0.90 13.63 10.86
CA CYS A 172 -1.44 14.86 11.45
C CYS A 172 -2.90 14.67 11.89
N PHE A 173 -3.75 14.08 11.05
CA PHE A 173 -5.14 13.76 11.41
C PHE A 173 -5.23 12.81 12.62
N SER A 174 -4.37 11.79 12.69
CA SER A 174 -4.30 10.92 13.88
C SER A 174 -4.06 11.72 15.16
N ARG A 175 -3.20 12.74 15.13
CA ARG A 175 -2.95 13.61 16.30
C ARG A 175 -4.16 14.49 16.64
N ILE A 176 -4.84 15.03 15.64
CA ILE A 176 -6.06 15.84 15.84
C ILE A 176 -7.15 14.99 16.48
N PHE A 177 -7.39 13.77 15.98
CA PHE A 177 -8.35 12.85 16.59
C PHE A 177 -7.96 12.45 18.01
N ALA A 178 -6.66 12.22 18.28
CA ALA A 178 -6.18 11.92 19.63
C ALA A 178 -6.43 13.09 20.60
N TYR A 179 -6.30 14.32 20.14
CA TYR A 179 -6.63 15.50 20.93
C TYR A 179 -8.15 15.62 21.15
N GLY A 180 -8.96 15.34 20.13
CA GLY A 180 -10.42 15.29 20.26
C GLY A 180 -10.91 14.32 21.33
N ILE A 181 -10.29 13.14 21.44
CA ILE A 181 -10.59 12.18 22.52
C ILE A 181 -10.33 12.78 23.90
N LYS A 182 -9.22 13.50 24.08
CA LYS A 182 -8.90 14.13 25.38
C LYS A 182 -9.94 15.17 25.77
N LEU A 183 -10.40 15.98 24.80
CA LEU A 183 -11.44 16.97 25.05
C LEU A 183 -12.77 16.33 25.44
N GLU A 184 -13.15 15.21 24.82
CA GLU A 184 -14.36 14.46 25.17
C GLU A 184 -14.25 13.86 26.58
N GLU A 185 -13.10 13.27 26.93
CA GLU A 185 -12.82 12.77 28.29
C GLU A 185 -12.86 13.88 29.35
N GLU A 186 -12.31 15.07 29.05
CA GLU A 186 -12.35 16.23 29.96
C GLU A 186 -13.78 16.74 30.16
N VAL A 187 -14.57 16.86 29.09
CA VAL A 187 -15.97 17.32 29.17
C VAL A 187 -16.84 16.31 29.91
N GLU A 188 -16.70 15.01 29.66
CA GLU A 188 -17.45 13.97 30.40
C GLU A 188 -17.05 13.91 31.89
N GLY A 189 -15.80 14.19 32.23
CA GLY A 189 -15.34 14.26 33.62
C GLY A 189 -15.77 15.52 34.38
N LEU A 190 -16.28 16.53 33.67
CA LEU A 190 -16.75 17.81 34.21
C LEU A 190 -18.27 17.81 34.55
N ILE A 191 -19.01 16.79 34.12
CA ILE A 191 -20.46 16.61 34.33
C ILE A 191 -20.70 15.57 35.43
#